data_AF-A0A940S5P1-F1
#
_entry.id   AF-A0A940S5P1-F1
#
_cell.length_a   1.000
_cell.length_b   1.000
_cell.length_c   1.000
_cell.angle_alpha   90.00
_cell.angle_beta   90.00
_cell.angle_gamma   90.00
#
_symmetry.space_group_name_H-M   'P 1'
#
loop_
_entity.id
_entity.type
_entity.pdbx_description
1 polymer ?
#
loop_
_entity_poly.entity_id
_entity_poly.type
_entity_poly.pdbx_seq_one_letter_code
_entity_poly.pdbx_strand_id
1 'polypeptide(L)' 'MSKPKPARYRRTNWSTYNAARRKRGSLLIWLDTEMTWHAPREGRAG' A
#
# COMPACT_ATOMS: atom_id res chain seq x y z
N MET A 1 36.14 3.32 -10.47
CA MET A 1 35.13 2.27 -10.74
C MET A 1 33.78 2.93 -11.01
N SER A 2 33.20 2.71 -12.19
CA SER A 2 31.87 3.24 -12.55
C SER A 2 30.78 2.39 -11.89
N LYS A 3 29.78 3.02 -11.28
CA LYS A 3 28.65 2.28 -10.68
C LYS A 3 27.81 1.65 -11.79
N PRO A 4 27.36 0.40 -11.62
CA PRO A 4 26.46 -0.24 -12.58
C PRO A 4 25.12 0.51 -12.64
N LYS A 5 24.50 0.48 -13.82
CA LYS A 5 23.19 1.12 -14.03
C LYS A 5 22.16 0.52 -13.07
N PRO A 6 21.26 1.36 -12.50
CA PRO A 6 20.26 0.88 -11.55
C PRO A 6 19.35 -0.16 -12.19
N ALA A 7 19.06 -1.22 -11.42
CA ALA A 7 18.18 -2.29 -11.86
C ALA A 7 16.75 -1.76 -12.06
N ARG A 8 16.18 -2.06 -13.23
CA ARG A 8 14.83 -1.64 -13.58
C ARG A 8 13.87 -2.80 -13.32
N TYR A 9 13.28 -2.82 -12.14
CA TYR A 9 12.34 -3.88 -11.75
C TYR A 9 10.97 -3.65 -12.37
N ARG A 10 10.45 -4.65 -13.09
CA ARG A 10 9.08 -4.67 -13.62
C ARG A 10 8.21 -5.55 -12.73
N ARG A 11 7.11 -5.00 -12.21
CA ARG A 11 6.12 -5.78 -11.47
C ARG A 11 5.31 -6.65 -12.44
N THR A 12 5.59 -7.95 -12.47
CA THR A 12 4.89 -8.94 -13.31
C THR A 12 3.80 -9.70 -12.56
N ASN A 13 3.82 -9.68 -11.23
CA ASN A 13 2.95 -10.47 -10.36
C ASN A 13 1.63 -9.77 -9.97
N TRP A 14 1.37 -8.55 -10.46
CA TRP A 14 0.27 -7.71 -9.98
C TRP A 14 -1.12 -8.33 -10.18
N SER A 15 -1.34 -8.97 -11.34
CA SER A 15 -2.61 -9.62 -11.65
C SER A 15 -2.85 -10.81 -10.72
N THR A 16 -1.85 -11.70 -10.60
CA THR A 16 -1.92 -12.91 -9.76
C THR A 16 -2.11 -12.58 -8.28
N TYR A 17 -1.39 -11.57 -7.79
CA TYR A 17 -1.52 -11.06 -6.43
C TYR A 17 -2.95 -10.58 -6.14
N ASN A 18 -3.51 -9.76 -7.02
CA ASN A 18 -4.89 -9.25 -6.88
C ASN A 18 -5.94 -10.35 -6.99
N ALA A 19 -5.75 -11.32 -7.88
CA ALA A 19 -6.64 -12.46 -8.01
C ALA A 19 -6.66 -13.30 -6.72
N ALA A 20 -5.49 -13.58 -6.14
CA ALA A 20 -5.38 -14.29 -4.87
C ALA A 20 -6.00 -13.49 -3.70
N ARG A 21 -5.84 -12.16 -3.69
CA ARG A 21 -6.45 -11.28 -2.68
C ARG A 21 -7.98 -11.28 -2.76
N ARG A 22 -8.56 -11.17 -3.96
CA ARG A 22 -10.02 -11.24 -4.17
C ARG A 22 -10.60 -12.59 -3.77
N LYS A 23 -9.93 -13.69 -4.13
CA LYS A 23 -10.35 -15.06 -3.77
C LYS A 23 -10.40 -15.29 -2.26
N ARG A 24 -9.57 -14.60 -1.48
CA ARG A 24 -9.52 -14.72 -0.01
C ARG A 24 -10.64 -13.98 0.71
N GLY A 25 -11.58 -13.32 0.01
CA GLY A 25 -12.75 -12.67 0.61
C GLY A 25 -12.43 -11.48 1.55
N SER A 26 -11.17 -11.13 1.73
CA SER A 26 -10.69 -10.10 2.64
C SER A 26 -10.62 -8.72 1.96
N LEU A 27 -11.77 -8.26 1.48
CA LEU A 27 -11.95 -6.87 1.04
C LEU A 27 -12.54 -5.97 2.15
N LEU A 28 -12.97 -6.56 3.26
CA LEU A 28 -13.62 -5.87 4.38
C LEU A 28 -12.67 -5.27 5.42
N ILE A 29 -11.35 -5.49 5.32
CA ILE A 29 -10.42 -5.08 6.40
C ILE A 29 -10.19 -3.56 6.48
N TRP A 30 -10.62 -2.75 5.50
CA TRP A 30 -10.17 -1.36 5.42
C TRP A 30 -11.27 -0.31 5.40
N LEU A 31 -12.54 -0.69 5.52
CA LEU A 31 -13.63 0.28 5.60
C LEU A 31 -14.34 0.15 6.94
N ASP A 32 -13.64 0.58 7.99
CA ASP A 32 -14.27 0.94 9.23
C ASP A 32 -14.68 2.43 9.11
N THR A 33 -15.99 2.67 9.10
CA THR A 33 -16.58 4.01 9.02
C THR A 33 -16.35 4.83 10.28
N GLU A 34 -16.08 4.19 11.41
CA GLU A 34 -15.79 4.83 12.70
C GLU A 34 -14.27 5.03 12.89
N MET A 35 -13.43 4.43 12.03
CA MET A 35 -11.99 4.54 12.16
C MET A 35 -11.53 5.94 11.76
N THR A 36 -11.00 6.68 12.75
CA THR A 36 -10.43 8.00 12.53
C THR A 36 -9.04 7.84 11.92
N TRP A 37 -8.96 7.92 10.60
CA TRP A 37 -7.70 7.80 9.83
C TRP A 37 -6.73 8.97 10.05
N HIS A 38 -7.24 10.10 10.51
CA HIS A 38 -6.46 11.30 10.72
C HIS A 38 -6.02 11.42 12.18
N ALA A 39 -4.73 11.63 12.40
CA ALA A 39 -4.25 12.02 13.72
C ALA A 39 -4.99 13.29 14.19
N PRO A 40 -5.39 13.38 15.47
CA PRO A 40 -5.96 14.61 16.00
C PRO A 40 -4.97 15.74 15.77
N ARG A 41 -5.50 16.92 15.44
CA ARG A 41 -4.70 18.11 15.18
C ARG A 41 -4.13 18.62 16.50
N GLU A 42 -3.02 18.03 16.95
CA GLU A 42 -2.23 18.60 18.04
C GLU A 42 -1.62 19.91 17.53
N GLY A 43 -2.12 21.02 18.07
CA GLY A 43 -1.70 22.36 17.71
C GLY A 43 -0.25 22.61 18.07
N ARG A 44 0.67 22.30 17.16
CA ARG A 44 1.92 23.04 17.00
C ARG A 44 2.07 23.41 15.54
N ALA A 45 2.09 24.70 15.27
CA ALA A 45 2.60 25.21 14.02
C ALA A 45 4.08 24.77 13.91
N GLY A 46 4.44 24.20 12.76
CA GLY A 46 5.83 24.01 12.37
C GLY A 46 6.49 25.34 12.01
#